data_AF-A0A8S3JTT0-F1
#
_entry.id   AF-A0A8S3JTT0-F1
#
_cell.length_a   1.000
_cell.length_b   1.000
_cell.length_c   1.000
_cell.angle_alpha   90.00
_cell.angle_beta   90.00
_cell.angle_gamma   90.00
#
_symmetry.space_group_name_H-M   'P 1'
#
loop_
_entity.id
_entity.type
_entity.pdbx_description
1 polymer ?
#
loop_
_entity_poly.entity_id
_entity_poly.type
_entity_poly.pdbx_seq_one_letter_code
_entity_poly.pdbx_strand_id
1 'polypeptide(L)'
;MQEAIRNAFMHNFQTMMGARVETVNPLLMLHVHRNTIVQDTIAQLDKYKDDDFKKPLQVYFHNEEGLDAGGIRKEFFLLLTKEILNPKYGMFTVYEETNTIWFSDYYDEEEEAMYKLIGV
;
A
#
# COMPACT_ATOMS: atom_id res chain seq x y z
N MET A 1 7.33 -9.17 26.14
CA MET A 1 8.35 -10.25 26.15
C MET A 1 7.70 -11.64 26.24
N GLN A 2 6.77 -11.89 27.16
CA GLN A 2 6.12 -13.21 27.28
C GLN A 2 5.22 -13.58 26.09
N GLU A 3 4.52 -12.62 25.49
CA GLU A 3 3.68 -12.88 24.30
C GLU A 3 4.48 -13.30 23.07
N ALA A 4 5.65 -12.68 22.85
CA ALA A 4 6.53 -13.05 21.75
C ALA A 4 7.04 -14.50 21.88
N ILE A 5 7.36 -14.93 23.11
CA ILE A 5 7.78 -16.31 23.42
C ILE A 5 6.62 -17.29 23.18
N ARG A 6 5.40 -16.93 23.60
CA ARG A 6 4.19 -17.73 23.37
C ARG A 6 3.89 -17.87 21.86
N ASN A 7 4.00 -16.78 21.12
CA ASN A 7 3.74 -16.77 19.67
C ASN A 7 4.78 -17.63 18.93
N ALA A 8 6.06 -17.55 19.30
CA ALA A 8 7.12 -18.38 18.73
C ALA A 8 6.93 -19.87 19.05
N PHE A 9 6.48 -20.21 20.27
CA PHE A 9 6.17 -21.59 20.66
C PHE A 9 5.00 -22.16 19.83
N MET A 10 3.91 -21.40 19.69
CA MET A 10 2.74 -21.81 18.89
C MET A 10 3.09 -21.97 17.41
N HIS A 11 3.90 -21.07 16.86
CA HIS A 11 4.40 -21.15 15.48
C HIS A 11 5.22 -22.43 15.23
N ASN A 12 6.14 -22.76 16.14
CA ASN A 12 6.97 -23.98 16.03
C ASN A 12 6.14 -25.25 16.19
N PHE A 13 5.16 -25.23 17.10
CA PHE A 13 4.24 -26.35 17.31
C PHE A 13 3.34 -26.60 16.09
N GLN A 14 2.80 -25.55 15.47
CA GLN A 14 2.01 -25.63 14.24
C GLN A 14 2.84 -26.18 13.06
N THR A 15 4.10 -25.74 12.95
CA THR A 15 5.05 -26.27 11.95
C THR A 15 5.30 -27.77 12.11
N MET A 16 5.49 -28.25 13.35
CA MET A 16 5.71 -29.68 13.63
C MET A 16 4.47 -30.54 13.37
N MET A 17 3.27 -30.00 13.60
CA MET A 17 2.01 -30.75 13.50
C MET A 17 1.54 -30.96 12.06
N GLY A 18 2.32 -30.56 11.04
CA GLY A 18 1.94 -30.66 9.63
C GLY A 18 0.70 -29.82 9.28
N ALA A 19 0.23 -28.97 10.20
CA ALA A 19 -0.71 -27.92 9.89
C ALA A 19 0.01 -27.02 8.88
N ARG A 20 -0.60 -26.80 7.71
CA ARG A 20 -0.06 -25.89 6.70
C ARG A 20 0.27 -24.56 7.38
N VAL A 21 1.55 -24.32 7.65
CA VAL A 21 2.04 -22.98 7.97
C VAL A 21 1.91 -22.24 6.66
N GLU A 22 0.87 -21.41 6.55
CA GLU A 22 0.86 -20.40 5.50
C GLU A 22 2.17 -19.62 5.67
N THR A 23 3.07 -19.77 4.70
CA THR A 23 4.35 -19.07 4.69
C THR A 23 4.02 -17.59 4.54
N VAL A 24 3.86 -16.89 5.65
CA VAL A 24 3.54 -15.47 5.66
C VAL A 24 4.73 -14.75 5.03
N ASN A 25 4.53 -14.13 3.87
CA ASN A 25 5.58 -13.33 3.25
C ASN A 25 5.96 -12.19 4.23
N PRO A 26 7.25 -12.05 4.60
CA PRO A 26 7.68 -11.02 5.54
C PRO A 26 7.56 -9.60 4.96
N LEU A 27 7.35 -9.46 3.65
CA LEU A 27 7.30 -8.19 2.93
C LEU A 27 5.89 -7.93 2.36
N LEU A 28 5.54 -6.65 2.27
CA LEU A 28 4.43 -6.17 1.45
C LEU A 28 4.99 -5.90 0.05
N MET A 29 4.62 -6.71 -0.94
CA MET A 29 5.17 -6.62 -2.29
C MET A 29 4.11 -6.09 -3.25
N LEU A 30 4.41 -4.98 -3.94
CA LEU A 30 3.52 -4.39 -4.94
C LEU A 30 4.19 -4.43 -6.32
N HIS A 31 3.48 -4.96 -7.31
CA HIS A 31 3.89 -5.00 -8.72
C HIS A 31 2.99 -4.07 -9.52
N VAL A 32 3.48 -2.91 -9.91
CA VAL A 32 2.62 -1.84 -10.46
C VAL A 32 3.13 -1.34 -11.80
N HIS A 33 2.23 -0.97 -12.69
CA HIS A 33 2.56 -0.24 -13.91
C HIS A 33 2.51 1.27 -13.62
N ARG A 34 3.43 2.04 -14.20
CA ARG A 34 3.46 3.49 -14.03
C ARG A 34 2.17 4.18 -14.47
N ASN A 35 1.56 3.67 -15.54
CA ASN A 35 0.38 4.28 -16.16
C ASN A 35 -0.94 3.95 -15.44
N THR A 36 -0.95 2.91 -14.59
CA THR A 36 -2.13 2.45 -13.85
C THR A 36 -1.82 2.29 -12.36
N ILE A 37 -0.90 3.14 -11.84
CA ILE A 37 -0.32 2.99 -10.51
C ILE A 37 -1.38 2.95 -9.40
N VAL A 38 -2.43 3.77 -9.51
CA VAL A 38 -3.52 3.83 -8.52
C VAL A 38 -4.33 2.53 -8.54
N GLN A 39 -4.79 2.12 -9.73
CA GLN A 39 -5.62 0.93 -9.92
C GLN A 39 -4.87 -0.34 -9.50
N ASP A 40 -3.61 -0.48 -9.93
CA ASP A 40 -2.76 -1.62 -9.59
C ASP A 40 -2.49 -1.70 -8.08
N THR A 41 -2.31 -0.54 -7.43
CA THR A 41 -2.06 -0.48 -5.98
C THR A 41 -3.30 -0.90 -5.20
N ILE A 42 -4.48 -0.34 -5.51
CA ILE A 42 -5.76 -0.70 -4.85
C ILE A 42 -6.01 -2.20 -4.99
N ALA A 43 -5.97 -2.71 -6.23
CA ALA A 43 -6.26 -4.10 -6.53
C ALA A 43 -5.30 -5.09 -5.84
N GLN A 44 -4.09 -4.66 -5.47
CA GLN A 44 -3.15 -5.48 -4.72
C GLN A 44 -3.33 -5.34 -3.22
N LEU A 45 -3.50 -4.13 -2.69
CA LEU A 45 -3.72 -3.90 -1.26
C LEU A 45 -4.98 -4.61 -0.76
N ASP A 46 -6.02 -4.75 -1.58
CA ASP A 46 -7.23 -5.50 -1.26
C ASP A 46 -7.00 -7.01 -1.02
N LYS A 47 -5.84 -7.54 -1.43
CA LYS A 47 -5.46 -8.94 -1.20
C LYS A 47 -4.71 -9.13 0.12
N TYR A 48 -4.30 -8.05 0.76
CA TYR A 48 -3.54 -8.05 2.01
C TYR A 48 -4.47 -7.79 3.20
N LYS A 49 -4.08 -8.30 4.37
CA LYS A 49 -4.75 -7.98 5.64
C LYS A 49 -4.18 -6.67 6.19
N ASP A 50 -4.94 -5.95 7.01
CA ASP A 50 -4.50 -4.68 7.59
C ASP A 50 -3.15 -4.77 8.35
N ASP A 51 -2.86 -5.90 8.99
CA ASP A 51 -1.58 -6.13 9.67
C ASP A 51 -0.40 -6.27 8.70
N ASP A 52 -0.63 -6.61 7.44
CA ASP A 52 0.40 -6.68 6.41
C ASP A 52 0.90 -5.29 6.00
N PHE A 53 0.12 -4.23 6.18
CA PHE A 53 0.52 -2.86 5.85
C PHE A 53 1.66 -2.33 6.72
N LYS A 54 1.92 -2.98 7.86
CA LYS A 54 3.06 -2.69 8.75
C LYS A 54 4.36 -3.36 8.28
N LYS A 55 4.30 -4.26 7.30
CA LYS A 55 5.48 -4.96 6.78
C LYS A 55 6.34 -4.02 5.93
N PRO A 56 7.64 -4.29 5.79
CA PRO A 56 8.48 -3.52 4.88
C PRO A 56 7.94 -3.60 3.44
N LEU A 57 7.68 -2.43 2.86
CA LEU A 57 7.20 -2.30 1.48
C LEU A 57 8.35 -2.53 0.49
N GLN A 58 8.07 -3.34 -0.52
CA GLN A 58 8.90 -3.51 -1.72
C GLN A 58 8.03 -3.31 -2.96
N VAL A 59 8.46 -2.42 -3.84
CA VAL A 59 7.73 -2.08 -5.06
C VAL A 59 8.54 -2.51 -6.28
N TYR A 60 7.85 -3.06 -7.26
CA TYR A 60 8.39 -3.46 -8.55
C TYR A 60 7.59 -2.76 -9.65
N PHE A 61 8.24 -1.94 -10.44
CA PHE A 61 7.64 -1.46 -11.68
C PHE A 61 7.77 -2.53 -12.77
N HIS A 62 6.68 -2.80 -13.48
CA HIS A 62 6.69 -3.76 -14.57
C HIS A 62 7.68 -3.36 -15.67
N ASN A 63 8.47 -4.33 -16.15
CA ASN A 63 9.49 -4.17 -17.19
C ASN A 63 10.68 -3.26 -16.83
N GLU A 64 10.95 -3.07 -15.55
CA GLU A 64 12.08 -2.28 -15.08
C GLU A 64 12.99 -3.07 -14.15
N GLU A 65 14.29 -3.02 -14.42
CA GLU A 65 15.29 -3.56 -13.49
C GLU A 65 15.43 -2.58 -12.33
N GLY A 66 14.81 -2.91 -11.19
CA GLY A 66 14.93 -2.15 -9.95
C GLY A 66 16.35 -2.25 -9.38
N LEU A 67 17.25 -1.41 -9.89
CA LEU A 67 18.67 -1.39 -9.47
C LEU A 67 18.85 -0.82 -8.05
N ASP A 68 17.99 0.10 -7.62
CA ASP A 68 18.00 0.70 -6.28
C ASP A 68 16.61 0.70 -5.64
N ALA A 69 16.41 -0.18 -4.65
CA ALA A 69 15.17 -0.29 -3.90
C ALA A 69 14.79 1.01 -3.15
N GLY A 70 15.77 1.86 -2.80
CA GLY A 70 15.52 3.15 -2.17
C GLY A 70 14.89 4.16 -3.12
N GLY A 71 15.46 4.31 -4.32
CA GLY A 71 14.94 5.16 -5.39
C GLY A 71 13.53 4.76 -5.83
N ILE A 72 13.30 3.46 -6.05
CA ILE A 72 12.01 2.94 -6.53
C ILE A 72 10.87 3.26 -5.55
N ARG A 73 11.08 3.13 -4.23
CA ARG A 73 10.05 3.46 -3.25
C ARG A 73 9.71 4.95 -3.23
N LYS A 74 10.72 5.82 -3.29
CA LYS A 74 10.49 7.27 -3.35
C LYS A 74 9.69 7.66 -4.59
N GLU A 75 10.05 7.07 -5.72
CA GLU A 75 9.36 7.30 -6.98
C GLU A 75 7.91 6.80 -6.93
N PHE A 76 7.68 5.60 -6.40
CA PHE A 76 6.34 5.04 -6.21
C PHE A 76 5.42 6.01 -5.44
N PHE A 77 5.84 6.47 -4.26
CA PHE A 77 5.02 7.41 -3.49
C PHE A 77 4.85 8.75 -4.20
N LEU A 78 5.87 9.25 -4.90
CA LEU A 78 5.76 10.49 -5.66
C LEU A 78 4.70 10.38 -6.77
N LEU A 79 4.71 9.29 -7.53
CA LEU A 79 3.75 9.07 -8.62
C LEU A 79 2.35 8.81 -8.07
N LEU A 80 2.23 7.98 -7.03
CA LEU A 80 0.95 7.67 -6.42
C LEU A 80 0.28 8.93 -5.84
N THR A 81 1.01 9.71 -5.04
CA THR A 81 0.49 10.95 -4.46
C THR A 81 0.14 11.97 -5.55
N LYS A 82 0.93 12.08 -6.63
CA LYS A 82 0.59 12.98 -7.75
C LYS A 82 -0.73 12.59 -8.44
N GLU A 83 -0.98 11.30 -8.62
CA GLU A 83 -2.24 10.85 -9.21
C GLU A 83 -3.42 11.08 -8.24
N ILE A 84 -3.31 10.70 -6.97
CA ILE A 84 -4.40 10.88 -5.99
C ILE A 84 -4.74 12.38 -5.79
N LEU A 85 -3.73 13.26 -5.79
CA LEU A 85 -3.94 14.70 -5.67
C LEU A 85 -4.40 15.36 -7.00
N ASN A 86 -4.57 14.60 -8.07
CA ASN A 86 -4.98 15.15 -9.36
C ASN A 86 -6.45 15.62 -9.27
N PRO A 87 -6.75 16.90 -9.57
CA PRO A 87 -8.10 17.43 -9.53
C PRO A 87 -9.11 16.67 -10.39
N LYS A 88 -8.66 15.89 -11.40
CA LYS A 88 -9.53 15.06 -12.23
C LYS A 88 -10.35 14.03 -11.45
N TYR A 89 -9.87 13.60 -10.28
CA TYR A 89 -10.56 12.63 -9.42
C TYR A 89 -11.45 13.31 -8.36
N GLY A 90 -11.48 14.65 -8.30
CA GLY A 90 -12.38 15.39 -7.42
C GLY A 90 -12.15 15.20 -5.91
N MET A 91 -11.11 14.47 -5.49
CA MET A 91 -10.88 14.11 -4.08
C MET A 91 -10.48 15.31 -3.21
N PHE A 92 -9.86 16.32 -3.81
CA PHE A 92 -9.27 17.45 -3.10
C PHE A 92 -9.57 18.79 -3.76
N THR A 93 -9.65 19.83 -2.94
CA THR A 93 -9.74 21.23 -3.34
C THR A 93 -8.49 21.99 -2.91
N VAL A 94 -7.94 22.78 -3.82
CA VAL A 94 -6.79 23.66 -3.55
C VAL A 94 -7.28 25.05 -3.16
N TYR A 95 -6.78 25.55 -2.03
CA TYR A 95 -7.03 26.90 -1.53
C TYR A 95 -5.78 27.73 -1.78
N GLU A 96 -5.76 28.44 -2.90
CA GLU A 96 -4.61 29.25 -3.37
C GLU A 96 -4.20 30.34 -2.37
N GLU A 97 -5.17 30.93 -1.66
CA GLU A 97 -4.94 31.99 -0.68
C GLU A 97 -4.04 31.55 0.48
N THR A 98 -4.16 30.29 0.88
CA THR A 98 -3.41 29.70 2.01
C THR A 98 -2.36 28.70 1.55
N ASN A 99 -2.28 28.40 0.25
CA ASN A 99 -1.47 27.34 -0.32
C ASN A 99 -1.69 25.99 0.38
N THR A 100 -2.96 25.66 0.66
CA THR A 100 -3.36 24.42 1.33
C THR A 100 -4.27 23.59 0.44
N ILE A 101 -4.25 22.28 0.65
CA ILE A 101 -5.15 21.33 0.01
C ILE A 101 -6.03 20.68 1.08
N TRP A 102 -7.34 20.55 0.81
CA TRP A 102 -8.29 19.89 1.70
C TRP A 102 -9.15 18.90 0.93
N PHE A 103 -9.76 17.96 1.63
CA PHE A 103 -10.76 17.08 1.04
C PHE A 103 -11.88 17.89 0.41
N SER A 104 -12.32 17.44 -0.76
CA SER A 104 -13.45 18.03 -1.46
C SER A 104 -14.75 17.78 -0.70
N ASP A 105 -15.66 18.77 -0.73
CA ASP A 105 -17.03 18.62 -0.24
C ASP A 105 -17.91 17.80 -1.21
N TYR A 106 -17.40 17.55 -2.42
CA TYR A 106 -18.02 16.67 -3.40
C TYR A 106 -17.48 15.25 -3.24
N TYR A 107 -18.37 14.33 -2.90
CA TYR A 107 -18.08 12.90 -2.81
C TYR A 107 -18.48 12.21 -4.11
N ASP A 108 -17.55 11.43 -4.66
CA ASP A 108 -17.81 10.54 -5.79
C ASP A 108 -17.66 9.09 -5.33
N GLU A 109 -18.74 8.30 -5.46
CA GLU A 109 -18.75 6.88 -5.11
C GLU A 109 -17.77 6.08 -5.98
N GLU A 110 -17.55 6.50 -7.24
CA GLU A 110 -16.62 5.82 -8.14
C GLU A 110 -15.17 5.86 -7.63
N GLU A 111 -14.84 6.85 -6.80
CA GLU A 111 -13.49 7.11 -6.29
C GLU A 111 -13.30 6.73 -4.82
N GLU A 112 -14.29 6.06 -4.19
CA GLU A 112 -14.22 5.63 -2.78
C GLU A 112 -12.92 4.87 -2.45
N ALA A 113 -12.50 3.99 -3.36
CA ALA A 113 -11.31 3.18 -3.18
C ALA A 113 -10.01 4.00 -3.14
N MET A 114 -9.98 5.19 -3.76
CA MET A 114 -8.81 6.07 -3.68
C MET A 114 -8.64 6.68 -2.29
N TYR A 115 -9.73 6.95 -1.56
CA TYR A 115 -9.65 7.45 -0.18
C TYR A 115 -8.96 6.46 0.75
N LYS A 116 -9.12 5.16 0.50
CA LYS A 116 -8.40 4.10 1.23
C LYS A 116 -6.88 4.24 1.11
N LEU A 117 -6.36 4.66 -0.05
CA LEU A 117 -4.92 4.81 -0.27
C LEU A 117 -4.29 5.95 0.55
N ILE A 118 -5.08 6.93 0.98
CA ILE A 118 -4.59 8.05 1.79
C ILE A 118 -4.53 7.67 3.28
N GLY A 119 -5.47 6.85 3.74
CA GLY A 119 -5.67 6.55 5.15
C GLY A 119 -4.96 5.31 5.69
N VAL A 120 -4.36 4.48 4.82
CA VAL A 120 -3.67 3.23 5.16
C VAL A 120 -2.19 3.44 5.47
#